data_AF-A0A3C0NNK5-F1
#
_entry.id   AF-A0A3C0NNK5-F1
#
_cell.length_a   1.000
_cell.length_b   1.000
_cell.length_c   1.000
_cell.angle_alpha   90.00
_cell.angle_beta   90.00
_cell.angle_gamma   90.00
#
_symmetry.space_group_name_H-M   'P 1'
#
loop_
_entity.id
_entity.type
_entity.pdbx_description
1 polymer ?
#
loop_
_entity_poly.entity_id
_entity_poly.type
_entity_poly.pdbx_seq_one_letter_code
_entity_poly.pdbx_strand_id
1 'polypeptide(L)'
;ELRITFDENLRWRTDRLDLTLGADGESLTGPGAVLMEIKIPGTAPLWLARLLSDQRVFPTSFSKYGTCYKNHILSEYFNGVIVCV
;
A
#
# COMPACT_ATOMS: atom_id res chain seq x y z
N GLU A 1 2.47 5.71 -21.76
CA GLU A 1 2.02 6.99 -21.16
C GLU A 1 2.37 7.01 -19.67
N LEU A 2 2.60 8.19 -19.08
CA LEU A 2 2.74 8.36 -17.63
C LEU A 2 1.41 8.03 -16.95
N ARG A 3 1.42 7.18 -15.91
CA ARG A 3 0.22 6.86 -15.13
C ARG A 3 0.46 7.14 -13.65
N ILE A 4 -0.48 7.83 -13.01
CA ILE A 4 -0.46 8.10 -11.57
C ILE A 4 -1.78 7.57 -11.00
N THR A 5 -1.69 6.79 -9.93
CA THR A 5 -2.85 6.29 -9.19
C THR A 5 -2.72 6.63 -7.72
N PHE A 6 -3.87 6.86 -7.08
CA PHE A 6 -3.98 7.13 -5.66
C PHE A 6 -4.92 6.11 -5.06
N ASP A 7 -4.40 5.33 -4.11
CA ASP A 7 -5.22 4.44 -3.29
C ASP A 7 -5.46 5.12 -1.95
N GLU A 8 -6.72 5.26 -1.58
CA GLU A 8 -7.17 5.82 -0.31
C GLU A 8 -7.92 4.76 0.49
N ASN A 9 -8.04 4.97 1.81
CA ASN A 9 -8.80 4.08 2.69
C ASN A 9 -8.42 2.60 2.51
N LEU A 10 -7.12 2.30 2.40
CA LEU A 10 -6.65 0.92 2.22
C LEU A 10 -7.10 0.08 3.40
N ARG A 11 -7.85 -0.99 3.11
CA ARG A 11 -8.36 -1.92 4.10
C ARG A 11 -7.87 -3.34 3.83
N TRP A 12 -7.89 -4.15 4.88
CA TRP A 12 -7.58 -5.56 4.82
C TRP A 12 -8.58 -6.38 5.65
N ARG A 13 -8.81 -7.63 5.23
CA ARG A 13 -9.62 -8.63 5.93
C ARG A 13 -9.17 -10.03 5.54
N THR A 14 -9.39 -11.01 6.41
CA THR A 14 -9.11 -12.43 6.16
C THR A 14 -10.39 -13.25 5.95
N ASP A 15 -11.55 -12.64 6.18
CA ASP A 15 -12.87 -13.22 6.00
C ASP A 15 -13.67 -12.49 4.90
N ARG A 16 -14.84 -13.03 4.54
CA ARG A 16 -15.79 -12.40 3.60
C ARG A 16 -15.15 -11.92 2.29
N LEU A 17 -14.25 -12.72 1.71
CA LEU A 17 -13.38 -12.32 0.60
C LEU A 17 -14.08 -12.11 -0.77
N ASP A 18 -15.38 -12.35 -0.85
CA ASP A 18 -16.16 -12.03 -2.05
C ASP A 18 -16.18 -10.52 -2.26
N LEU A 19 -15.72 -10.06 -3.43
CA LEU A 19 -15.62 -8.64 -3.79
C LEU A 19 -16.97 -7.95 -3.98
N THR A 20 -18.05 -8.72 -4.12
CA THR A 20 -19.43 -8.19 -4.12
C THR A 20 -19.89 -7.81 -2.72
N LEU A 21 -19.25 -8.35 -1.69
CA LEU A 21 -19.42 -7.91 -0.32
C LEU A 21 -18.62 -6.61 -0.14
N GLY A 22 -19.20 -5.65 0.58
CA GLY A 22 -18.66 -4.29 0.70
C GLY A 22 -17.21 -4.18 1.20
N ALA A 23 -16.75 -2.93 1.37
CA ALA A 23 -15.38 -2.61 1.73
C ALA A 23 -15.12 -2.60 3.25
N ASP A 24 -15.73 -3.53 3.99
CA ASP A 24 -15.45 -3.76 5.41
C ASP A 24 -14.04 -4.34 5.64
N GLY A 25 -13.64 -4.39 6.90
CA GLY A 25 -12.27 -4.75 7.31
C GLY A 25 -11.55 -3.60 8.00
N GLU A 26 -10.32 -3.88 8.43
CA GLU A 26 -9.49 -2.96 9.21
C GLU A 26 -8.65 -2.06 8.32
N SER A 27 -8.32 -0.86 8.80
CA SER A 27 -7.46 0.08 8.08
C SER A 27 -6.02 -0.45 8.05
N LEU A 28 -5.46 -0.61 6.84
CA LEU A 28 -4.08 -1.06 6.64
C LEU A 28 -3.07 0.08 6.88
N THR A 29 -3.50 1.33 6.65
CA THR A 29 -2.70 2.54 6.83
C THR A 29 -3.33 3.45 7.87
N GLY A 30 -2.56 4.42 8.38
CA GLY A 30 -3.08 5.43 9.29
C GLY A 30 -4.19 6.29 8.67
N PRO A 31 -5.01 6.96 9.50
CA PRO A 31 -6.08 7.83 9.01
C PRO A 31 -5.53 8.94 8.11
N GLY A 32 -6.18 9.17 6.97
CA GLY A 32 -5.78 10.20 6.00
C GLY A 32 -4.55 9.85 5.16
N ALA A 33 -3.99 8.64 5.29
CA ALA A 33 -2.90 8.20 4.43
C ALA A 33 -3.39 7.89 3.01
N VAL A 34 -2.63 8.34 2.02
CA VAL A 34 -2.85 8.08 0.60
C VAL A 34 -1.61 7.39 0.03
N LEU A 35 -1.80 6.26 -0.64
CA LEU A 35 -0.73 5.57 -1.34
C LEU A 35 -0.73 6.04 -2.80
N MET A 36 0.32 6.76 -3.19
CA MET A 36 0.52 7.18 -4.57
C MET A 36 1.46 6.20 -5.30
N GLU A 37 1.04 5.72 -6.46
CA GLU A 37 1.86 4.91 -7.37
C GLU A 37 2.04 5.66 -8.69
N ILE A 38 3.30 5.86 -9.09
CA ILE A 38 3.66 6.53 -10.34
C ILE A 38 4.33 5.50 -11.26
N LYS A 39 3.73 5.23 -12.42
CA LYS A 39 4.31 4.40 -13.47
C LYS A 39 4.83 5.27 -14.60
N ILE A 40 6.13 5.20 -14.79
CA ILE A 40 6.85 5.94 -15.84
C ILE A 40 7.39 4.92 -16.84
N PRO A 41 6.88 4.85 -18.08
CA PRO A 41 7.34 3.89 -19.09
C PRO A 41 8.73 4.25 -19.67
N GLY A 42 9.24 5.45 -19.40
CA GLY A 42 10.53 5.94 -19.86
C GLY A 42 11.17 6.83 -18.79
N THR A 43 11.67 8.00 -19.19
CA THR A 43 12.24 8.97 -18.25
C THR A 43 11.18 9.78 -17.53
N ALA A 44 11.45 10.16 -16.29
CA ALA A 44 10.55 11.00 -15.52
C ALA A 44 10.47 12.42 -16.15
N PRO A 45 9.26 12.95 -16.42
CA PRO A 45 9.12 14.32 -16.87
C PRO A 45 9.66 15.31 -15.83
N LEU A 46 10.39 16.34 -16.30
CA LEU A 46 11.03 17.31 -15.40
C LEU A 46 10.03 18.07 -14.52
N TRP A 47 8.84 18.36 -15.04
CA TRP A 47 7.77 19.01 -14.27
C TRP A 47 7.31 18.13 -13.10
N LEU A 48 7.25 16.81 -13.29
CA LEU A 48 6.81 15.87 -12.26
C LEU A 48 7.89 15.74 -11.18
N ALA A 49 9.16 15.64 -11.58
CA ALA A 49 10.27 15.60 -10.62
C ALA A 49 10.33 16.87 -9.75
N ARG A 50 10.13 18.05 -10.36
CA ARG A 50 10.05 19.33 -9.63
C ARG A 50 8.86 19.34 -8.67
N LEU A 51 7.67 18.99 -9.14
CA LEU A 51 6.45 18.96 -8.32
C LEU A 51 6.62 18.05 -7.10
N LEU A 52 7.11 16.82 -7.29
CA LEU A 52 7.34 15.88 -6.20
C LEU A 52 8.39 16.41 -5.21
N SER A 53 9.46 17.02 -5.71
CA SER A 53 10.50 17.63 -4.88
C SER A 53 9.96 18.81 -4.05
N ASP A 54 9.16 19.69 -4.65
CA ASP A 54 8.57 20.85 -3.99
C ASP A 54 7.61 20.42 -2.87
N GLN A 55 6.86 19.33 -3.10
CA GLN A 55 5.98 18.72 -2.10
C GLN A 55 6.71 17.77 -1.14
N ARG A 56 8.04 17.62 -1.26
CA ARG A 56 8.88 16.70 -0.48
C ARG A 56 8.40 15.24 -0.52
N VAL A 57 7.87 14.82 -1.67
CA VAL A 57 7.43 13.46 -1.94
C VAL A 57 8.56 12.70 -2.62
N PHE A 58 9.14 11.74 -1.91
CA PHE A 58 10.24 10.92 -2.41
C PHE A 58 9.80 9.47 -2.60
N PRO A 59 10.39 8.75 -3.58
CA PRO A 59 10.07 7.34 -3.79
C PRO A 59 10.30 6.51 -2.53
N THR A 60 9.34 5.65 -2.21
CA THR A 60 9.44 4.68 -1.12
C THR A 60 8.86 3.35 -1.57
N SER A 61 9.40 2.25 -1.03
CA SER A 61 8.88 0.91 -1.28
C SER A 61 7.76 0.61 -0.30
N PHE A 62 6.57 0.30 -0.82
CA PHE A 62 5.42 -0.13 -0.02
C PHE A 62 4.75 -1.33 -0.69
N SER A 63 4.39 -2.35 0.10
CA SER A 63 3.63 -3.51 -0.38
C SER A 63 2.37 -3.65 0.45
N LYS A 64 1.19 -3.56 -0.17
CA LYS A 64 -0.09 -3.71 0.53
C LYS A 64 -0.14 -5.04 1.29
N TYR A 65 0.16 -6.13 0.59
CA TYR A 65 0.20 -7.46 1.19
C TYR A 65 1.32 -7.59 2.21
N GLY A 66 2.54 -7.16 1.88
CA GLY A 66 3.70 -7.29 2.77
C GLY A 66 3.54 -6.53 4.09
N THR A 67 2.98 -5.32 4.02
CA THR A 67 2.64 -4.51 5.21
C THR A 67 1.57 -5.21 6.04
N CYS A 68 0.49 -5.68 5.42
CA CYS A 68 -0.58 -6.40 6.11
C CYS A 68 -0.04 -7.66 6.81
N TYR A 69 0.69 -8.47 6.05
CA TYR A 69 1.24 -9.72 6.53
C TYR A 69 2.17 -9.49 7.73
N LYS A 70 3.15 -8.58 7.62
CA LYS A 70 4.12 -8.33 8.69
C LYS A 70 3.47 -7.75 9.95
N ASN A 71 2.52 -6.84 9.78
CA ASN A 71 1.99 -6.06 10.90
C ASN A 71 0.82 -6.74 11.62
N HIS A 72 0.03 -7.56 10.91
CA HIS A 72 -1.20 -8.13 11.47
C HIS A 72 -1.14 -9.66 11.50
N ILE A 73 -0.81 -10.29 10.38
CA ILE A 73 -0.93 -11.75 10.23
C ILE A 73 0.25 -12.48 10.91
N LEU A 74 1.48 -12.03 10.67
CA LEU A 74 2.69 -12.72 11.10
C LEU A 74 2.76 -12.88 12.63
N SER A 75 2.29 -11.88 13.39
CA SER A 75 2.28 -11.92 14.86
C SER A 75 1.35 -13.01 15.42
N GLU A 76 0.23 -13.30 14.76
CA GLU A 76 -0.69 -14.37 15.14
C GLU A 76 -0.03 -15.75 15.01
N TYR A 77 0.81 -15.94 13.98
CA TYR A 77 1.54 -17.19 13.77
C TYR A 77 2.74 -17.38 14.71
N PHE A 78 3.27 -16.32 15.33
CA PHE A 78 4.32 -16.45 16.35
C PHE A 78 3.80 -17.00 17.67
N ASN A 79 2.51 -16.81 18.01
CA ASN A 79 1.89 -17.40 19.19
C ASN A 79 1.48 -18.88 19.02
N GLY A 80 1.82 -19.51 17.87
CA GLY A 80 1.54 -20.92 17.58
C GLY A 80 2.53 -21.62 16.62
N VAL A 81 3.73 -21.06 16.45
CA VAL A 81 4.91 -21.50 15.66
C VAL A 81 4.67 -22.17 14.30
N ILE A 82 5.03 -21.48 13.21
CA ILE A 82 5.93 -22.00 12.15
C ILE A 82 6.88 -20.89 11.68
N VAL A 83 8.17 -21.20 11.61
CA VAL A 83 9.25 -20.38 11.02
C VAL A 83 9.62 -20.96 9.65
N CYS A 84 9.60 -20.13 8.62
CA CYS A 84 10.37 -20.35 7.40
C CYS A 84 11.16 -19.07 7.08
N VAL A 85 12.49 -19.23 7.05
CA VAL A 85 13.50 -18.25 6.61
C VAL A 85 13.37 -17.93 5.12
#